data_AF-A0A5Q0L5W3-F1
#
_entry.id   AF-A0A5Q0L5W3-F1
#
_cell.length_a   1.000
_cell.length_b   1.000
_cell.length_c   1.000
_cell.angle_alpha   90.00
_cell.angle_beta   90.00
_cell.angle_gamma   90.00
#
_symmetry.space_group_name_H-M   'P 1'
#
loop_
_entity.id
_entity.type
_entity.pdbx_description
1 polymer ?
#
loop_
_entity_poly.entity_id
_entity_poly.type
_entity_poly.pdbx_seq_one_letter_code
_entity_poly.pdbx_strand_id
1 'polypeptide(L)'
;MRTTRPTSPLALVQSIERPPVPASRKRTPFTSGARSVLPRALAEVKKGGSRRITPEHLMLAILDCELPDPAAELMERLGIDRPSVRERIRQAAA
;
A
#
# COMPACT_ATOMS: atom_id res chain seq x y z
N MET A 1 16.15 27.07 -3.83
CA MET A 1 16.77 25.74 -4.06
C MET A 1 15.75 24.86 -4.80
N ARG A 2 16.00 24.51 -6.06
CA ARG A 2 15.10 23.64 -6.84
C ARG A 2 15.38 22.20 -6.46
N THR A 3 14.47 21.55 -5.75
CA THR A 3 14.50 20.10 -5.60
C THR A 3 14.09 19.51 -6.95
N THR A 4 15.02 18.87 -7.64
CA THR A 4 14.71 18.19 -8.91
C THR A 4 13.81 17.00 -8.59
N ARG A 5 12.53 17.10 -8.97
CA ARG A 5 11.58 15.99 -8.87
C ARG A 5 12.15 14.81 -9.69
N PRO A 6 12.36 13.62 -9.10
CA PRO A 6 12.91 12.49 -9.84
C PRO A 6 11.97 12.16 -11.00
N THR A 7 12.52 12.09 -12.21
CA THR A 7 11.78 11.87 -13.47
C THR A 7 11.42 10.40 -13.71
N SER A 8 11.89 9.49 -12.86
CA SER A 8 11.62 8.05 -12.94
C SER A 8 11.00 7.53 -11.62
N PRO A 9 9.89 6.76 -11.67
CA PRO A 9 9.29 6.14 -10.49
C PRO A 9 10.27 5.22 -9.74
N LEU A 10 11.13 4.52 -10.46
CA LEU A 10 12.14 3.63 -9.86
C LEU A 10 13.24 4.42 -9.15
N ALA A 11 13.67 5.55 -9.72
CA ALA A 11 14.64 6.43 -9.07
C ALA A 11 14.09 7.01 -7.76
N LEU A 12 12.78 7.32 -7.72
CA LEU A 12 12.11 7.77 -6.51
C LEU A 12 12.06 6.66 -5.44
N VAL A 13 11.67 5.43 -5.81
CA VAL A 13 11.64 4.30 -4.87
C VAL A 13 13.04 4.01 -4.28
N GLN A 14 14.09 4.10 -5.10
CA GLN A 14 15.47 3.93 -4.65
C GLN A 14 15.97 5.06 -3.73
N SER A 15 15.37 6.26 -3.84
CA SER A 15 15.72 7.41 -3.00
C SER A 15 15.03 7.38 -1.63
N ILE A 16 14.08 6.45 -1.41
CA ILE A 16 13.42 6.31 -0.11
C ILE A 16 14.37 5.59 0.84
N GLU A 17 14.86 6.30 1.85
CA GLU A 17 15.63 5.70 2.94
C GLU A 17 14.76 4.63 3.62
N ARG A 18 15.26 3.40 3.64
CA ARG A 18 14.60 2.30 4.32
C ARG A 18 14.92 2.38 5.80
N PRO A 19 13.91 2.49 6.69
CA PRO A 19 14.19 2.40 8.11
C PRO A 19 14.83 1.05 8.42
N PRO A 20 15.77 0.98 9.37
CA PRO A 20 16.42 -0.27 9.73
C PRO A 20 15.35 -1.27 10.18
N VAL A 21 15.21 -2.37 9.43
CA VAL A 21 14.37 -3.48 9.85
C VAL A 21 15.05 -4.10 11.07
N PRO A 22 14.39 -4.15 12.24
CA PRO A 22 15.02 -4.68 13.45
C PRO A 22 15.49 -6.11 13.20
N ALA A 23 16.76 -6.40 13.49
CA ALA A 23 17.40 -7.71 13.26
C ALA A 23 16.84 -8.84 14.16
N SER A 24 15.78 -8.57 14.92
CA SER A 24 15.15 -9.56 15.78
C SER A 24 14.43 -10.61 14.93
N ARG A 25 14.67 -11.88 15.21
CA ARG A 25 13.84 -12.98 14.68
C ARG A 25 12.42 -12.99 15.26
N LYS A 26 12.12 -12.14 16.25
CA LYS A 26 10.76 -11.99 16.78
C LYS A 26 9.91 -11.27 15.75
N ARG A 27 8.71 -11.80 15.48
CA ARG A 27 7.77 -11.17 14.54
C ARG A 27 7.43 -9.77 15.04
N THR A 28 7.70 -8.77 14.21
CA THR A 28 7.28 -7.40 14.48
C THR A 28 5.75 -7.36 14.51
N PRO A 29 5.13 -6.88 15.60
CA PRO A 29 3.68 -6.74 15.64
C PRO A 29 3.24 -5.68 14.63
N PHE A 30 2.03 -5.84 14.09
CA PHE A 30 1.43 -4.79 13.27
C PHE A 30 1.21 -3.51 14.08
N THR A 31 1.36 -2.37 13.42
CA THR A 31 0.88 -1.08 13.93
C THR A 31 -0.65 -1.06 13.96
N SER A 32 -1.26 -0.09 14.64
CA SER A 32 -2.72 0.11 14.62
C SER A 32 -3.23 0.34 13.19
N GLY A 33 -2.54 1.17 12.39
CA GLY A 33 -2.86 1.40 10.98
C GLY A 33 -2.78 0.13 10.14
N ALA A 34 -1.72 -0.67 10.29
CA ALA A 34 -1.60 -1.94 9.58
C ALA A 34 -2.72 -2.94 9.97
N ARG A 35 -3.14 -2.97 11.24
CA ARG A 35 -4.28 -3.80 11.67
C ARG A 35 -5.62 -3.31 11.08
N SER A 36 -5.82 -2.00 10.91
CA SER A 36 -7.07 -1.44 10.38
C SER A 36 -7.29 -1.74 8.88
N VAL A 37 -6.23 -2.14 8.16
CA VAL A 37 -6.33 -2.61 6.77
C VAL A 37 -7.02 -3.98 6.69
N LEU A 38 -6.85 -4.85 7.68
CA LEU A 38 -7.33 -6.24 7.61
C LEU A 38 -8.88 -6.35 7.48
N PRO A 39 -9.69 -5.60 8.26
CA PRO A 39 -11.15 -5.61 8.07
C PRO A 39 -11.58 -5.11 6.68
N ARG A 40 -10.85 -4.14 6.12
CA ARG A 40 -11.11 -3.61 4.77
C ARG A 40 -10.78 -4.63 3.69
N ALA A 41 -9.64 -5.34 3.83
CA ALA A 41 -9.29 -6.43 2.93
C ALA A 41 -10.32 -7.57 2.98
N LEU A 42 -10.85 -7.87 4.17
CA LEU A 42 -11.94 -8.85 4.31
C LEU A 42 -13.26 -8.37 3.66
N ALA A 43 -13.54 -7.06 3.67
CA ALA A 43 -14.68 -6.51 2.96
C ALA A 43 -14.53 -6.69 1.43
N GLU A 44 -13.31 -6.55 0.89
CA GLU A 44 -13.04 -6.81 -0.53
C GLU A 44 -13.22 -8.28 -0.90
N VAL A 45 -12.83 -9.22 -0.03
CA VAL A 45 -13.09 -10.67 -0.23
C VAL A 45 -14.57 -10.94 -0.42
N LYS A 46 -15.43 -10.30 0.38
CA LYS A 46 -16.90 -10.44 0.27
C LYS A 46 -17.44 -9.87 -1.04
N LYS A 47 -16.87 -8.77 -1.54
CA LYS A 47 -17.27 -8.17 -2.83
C LYS A 47 -16.86 -9.02 -4.02
N GLY A 48 -15.68 -9.65 -3.97
CA GLY A 48 -15.15 -10.49 -5.04
C GLY A 48 -15.56 -11.96 -4.99
N GLY A 49 -16.30 -12.40 -3.96
CA GLY A 49 -16.72 -13.80 -3.81
C GLY A 49 -15.59 -14.78 -3.48
N SER A 50 -14.42 -14.29 -3.07
CA SER A 50 -13.29 -15.13 -2.69
C SER A 50 -13.52 -15.78 -1.31
N ARG A 51 -12.85 -16.91 -1.06
CA ARG A 51 -12.83 -17.59 0.25
C ARG A 51 -11.62 -17.22 1.11
N ARG A 52 -10.66 -16.48 0.55
CA ARG A 52 -9.39 -16.12 1.18
C ARG A 52 -8.99 -14.70 0.81
N ILE A 53 -8.32 -14.02 1.73
CA ILE A 53 -7.62 -12.76 1.44
C ILE A 53 -6.44 -13.09 0.53
N THR A 54 -6.39 -12.40 -0.60
CA THR A 54 -5.27 -12.46 -1.57
C THR A 54 -4.54 -11.11 -1.58
N PRO A 55 -3.35 -11.02 -2.20
CA PRO A 55 -2.63 -9.75 -2.33
C PRO A 55 -3.46 -8.61 -2.94
N GLU A 56 -4.34 -8.91 -3.89
CA GLU A 56 -5.23 -7.96 -4.56
C GLU A 56 -6.21 -7.32 -3.57
N HIS A 57 -6.86 -8.13 -2.73
CA HIS A 57 -7.76 -7.64 -1.69
C HIS A 57 -7.03 -6.76 -0.67
N LEU A 58 -5.81 -7.16 -0.29
CA LEU A 58 -4.98 -6.39 0.63
C LEU A 58 -4.57 -5.05 0.02
N MET A 59 -4.14 -5.05 -1.25
CA MET A 59 -3.73 -3.84 -1.96
C MET A 59 -4.91 -2.88 -2.14
N LEU A 60 -6.11 -3.38 -2.49
CA LEU A 60 -7.33 -2.57 -2.58
C LEU A 60 -7.64 -1.87 -1.24
N ALA A 61 -7.45 -2.57 -0.12
CA ALA A 61 -7.62 -2.00 1.21
C ALA A 61 -6.55 -0.98 1.60
N ILE A 62 -5.30 -1.16 1.14
CA ILE A 62 -4.19 -0.19 1.36
C ILE A 62 -4.43 1.09 0.56
N LEU A 63 -4.99 0.99 -0.65
CA LEU A 63 -5.34 2.18 -1.47
C LEU A 63 -6.34 3.11 -0.76
N ASP A 64 -7.15 2.57 0.15
CA ASP A 64 -8.10 3.31 0.99
C ASP A 64 -7.46 3.93 2.25
N CYS A 65 -6.15 3.77 2.49
CA CYS A 65 -5.50 4.46 3.60
C CYS A 65 -5.49 5.98 3.38
N GLU A 66 -5.82 6.73 4.43
CA GLU A 66 -5.81 8.19 4.44
C GLU A 66 -4.76 8.72 5.42
N LEU A 67 -4.32 9.97 5.23
CA LEU A 67 -3.39 10.60 6.18
C LEU A 67 -4.01 10.63 7.59
N PRO A 68 -3.21 10.43 8.66
CA PRO A 68 -1.74 10.37 8.67
C PRO A 68 -1.13 8.96 8.52
N ASP A 69 -1.74 8.06 7.73
CA ASP A 69 -1.16 6.73 7.49
C ASP A 69 0.12 6.77 6.61
N PRO A 70 1.21 6.07 6.99
CA PRO A 70 2.46 6.06 6.22
C PRO A 70 2.32 5.53 4.79
N ALA A 71 1.39 4.61 4.53
CA ALA A 71 1.12 4.14 3.17
C ALA A 71 0.43 5.23 2.34
N ALA A 72 -0.46 6.02 2.97
CA ALA A 72 -1.09 7.17 2.33
C ALA A 72 -0.05 8.24 1.94
N GLU A 73 0.84 8.60 2.86
CA GLU A 73 1.94 9.55 2.63
C GLU A 73 2.87 9.06 1.52
N LEU A 74 3.25 7.78 1.53
CA LEU A 74 4.10 7.20 0.51
C LEU A 74 3.43 7.27 -0.87
N MET A 75 2.15 6.91 -0.98
CA MET A 75 1.41 6.98 -2.25
C MET A 75 1.35 8.42 -2.79
N GLU A 76 1.15 9.42 -1.93
CA GLU A 76 1.17 10.83 -2.32
C GLU A 76 2.56 11.27 -2.81
N ARG A 77 3.62 10.90 -2.09
CA ARG A 77 5.01 11.20 -2.49
C ARG A 77 5.39 10.55 -3.82
N LEU A 78 4.89 9.34 -4.06
CA LEU A 78 5.08 8.62 -5.32
C LEU A 78 4.19 9.13 -6.46
N GLY A 79 3.21 10.00 -6.18
CA GLY A 79 2.25 10.48 -7.17
C GLY A 79 1.35 9.36 -7.72
N ILE A 80 0.98 8.39 -6.89
CA ILE A 80 0.14 7.26 -7.31
C ILE A 80 -1.30 7.72 -7.53
N ASP A 81 -1.80 7.53 -8.73
CA ASP A 81 -3.22 7.65 -9.06
C ASP A 81 -3.99 6.42 -8.55
N ARG A 82 -4.53 6.54 -7.33
CA ARG A 82 -5.18 5.43 -6.61
C ARG A 82 -6.39 4.86 -7.37
N PRO A 83 -7.30 5.66 -7.97
CA PRO A 83 -8.34 5.16 -8.87
C PRO A 83 -7.82 4.27 -10.00
N SER A 84 -6.78 4.72 -10.74
CA SER A 84 -6.22 3.94 -11.85
C SER A 84 -5.58 2.63 -11.39
N VAL A 85 -4.89 2.63 -10.25
CA VAL A 85 -4.31 1.39 -9.68
C VAL A 85 -5.41 0.41 -9.25
N ARG A 86 -6.48 0.91 -8.62
CA ARG A 86 -7.63 0.09 -8.22
C ARG A 86 -8.26 -0.62 -9.43
N GLU A 87 -8.46 0.11 -10.52
CA GLU A 87 -9.03 -0.45 -11.74
C GLU A 87 -8.14 -1.55 -12.33
N ARG A 88 -6.83 -1.30 -12.41
CA ARG A 88 -5.85 -2.31 -12.85
C ARG A 88 -5.87 -3.58 -12.02
N ILE A 89 -5.99 -3.46 -10.69
CA ILE A 89 -6.06 -4.63 -9.80
C ILE A 89 -7.34 -5.43 -10.06
N ARG A 90 -8.48 -4.76 -10.24
CA ARG A 90 -9.76 -5.45 -10.55
C ARG A 90 -9.71 -6.18 -11.88
N GLN A 91 -9.09 -5.58 -12.90
CA GLN A 91 -8.90 -6.21 -14.21
C GLN A 91 -7.99 -7.44 -14.15
N ALA A 92 -6.95 -7.40 -13.31
CA ALA A 92 -6.03 -8.54 -13.14
C ALA A 92 -6.63 -9.70 -12.33
N ALA A 93 -7.70 -9.44 -11.56
CA ALA A 93 -8.37 -10.43 -10.72
C ALA A 93 -9.60 -11.08 -11.39
N ALA A 94 -9.98 -10.63 -12.59
CA ALA A 94 -11.03 -11.22 -13.42
C ALA A 94 -10.48 -12.41 -14.24
#